data_AF-A0A1C0ZSD4-F1
#
_entry.id   AF-A0A1C0ZSD4-F1
#
_cell.length_a   1.000
_cell.length_b   1.000
_cell.length_c   1.000
_cell.angle_alpha   90.00
_cell.angle_beta   90.00
_cell.angle_gamma   90.00
#
_symmetry.space_group_name_H-M   'P 1'
#
loop_
_entity.id
_entity.type
_entity.pdbx_description
1 polymer ?
#
loop_
_entity_poly.entity_id
_entity_poly.type
_entity_poly.pdbx_seq_one_letter_code
_entity_poly.pdbx_strand_id
1 'polypeptide(L)'
;MNPYKKLASLLDDRMSGHAASAVSGLPAELGTMTAGGLKLDRFKHEIADYYVADWMAKLHLPNFALTGTVSGLSSGGVPVAGQGTFAFTESGVEDVRMEFQHGLKPGDRVLAIPIDDGNDAVILCKVVK
;
A
#
# COMPACT_ATOMS: atom_id res chain seq x y z
N MET A 1 16.87 39.48 4.40
CA MET A 1 15.90 38.40 4.71
C MET A 1 16.05 38.09 6.20
N ASN A 2 14.99 38.26 7.02
CA ASN A 2 15.14 38.22 8.48
C ASN A 2 15.09 36.77 9.01
N PRO A 3 16.19 36.24 9.58
CA PRO A 3 16.29 34.84 10.01
C PRO A 3 15.29 34.49 11.13
N TYR A 4 14.91 35.45 11.97
CA TYR A 4 13.95 35.23 13.05
C TYR A 4 12.51 35.05 12.53
N LYS A 5 12.13 35.72 11.44
CA LYS A 5 10.84 35.50 10.78
C LYS A 5 10.75 34.10 10.18
N LYS A 6 11.86 33.59 9.63
CA LYS A 6 11.92 32.24 9.06
C LYS A 6 11.86 31.18 10.16
N LEU A 7 12.47 31.45 11.31
CA LEU A 7 12.43 30.54 12.45
C LEU A 7 11.04 30.51 13.10
N ALA A 8 10.39 31.68 13.23
CA ALA A 8 9.02 31.78 13.71
C ALA A 8 8.02 31.06 12.79
N SER A 9 8.14 31.25 11.47
CA SER A 9 7.26 30.54 10.52
C SER A 9 7.46 29.02 10.57
N LEU A 10 8.71 28.55 10.69
CA LEU A 10 8.99 27.12 10.85
C LEU A 10 8.44 26.56 12.18
N LEU A 11 8.40 27.38 13.23
CA LEU A 11 7.84 26.98 14.52
C LEU A 11 6.31 26.88 14.45
N ASP A 12 5.64 27.87 13.86
CA ASP A 12 4.19 27.90 13.66
C ASP A 12 3.71 26.76 12.75
N ASP A 13 4.44 26.48 11.68
CA ASP A 13 4.15 25.35 10.78
C ASP A 13 4.27 24.00 11.51
N ARG A 14 5.26 23.88 12.41
CA ARG A 14 5.45 22.67 13.22
C ARG A 14 4.38 22.54 14.31
N MET A 15 4.01 23.62 14.98
CA MET A 15 2.96 23.64 16.02
C MET A 15 1.57 23.36 15.44
N SER A 16 1.23 23.96 14.30
CA SER A 16 -0.04 23.69 13.60
C SER A 16 -0.12 22.26 13.09
N GLY A 17 0.98 21.71 12.55
CA GLY A 17 1.06 20.31 12.16
C GLY A 17 0.89 19.34 13.34
N HIS A 18 1.51 19.63 14.49
CA HIS A 18 1.34 18.83 15.72
C HIS A 18 -0.07 18.94 16.29
N ALA A 19 -0.64 20.15 16.36
CA ALA A 19 -1.99 20.36 16.87
C ALA A 19 -3.04 19.67 15.98
N ALA A 20 -2.90 19.74 14.66
CA ALA A 20 -3.80 19.05 13.72
C ALA A 20 -3.70 17.52 13.85
N SER A 21 -2.49 16.98 14.06
CA SER A 21 -2.27 15.53 14.25
C SER A 21 -2.78 15.06 15.62
N ALA A 22 -2.66 15.88 16.66
CA ALA A 22 -3.18 15.60 17.99
C ALA A 22 -4.72 15.66 18.04
N VAL A 23 -5.34 16.56 17.27
CA VAL A 23 -6.81 16.67 17.16
C VAL A 23 -7.39 15.59 16.24
N SER A 24 -6.67 15.14 15.21
CA SER A 24 -7.13 14.07 14.33
C SER A 24 -7.02 12.67 14.96
N GLY A 25 -6.22 12.52 16.02
CA GLY A 25 -5.99 11.25 16.72
C GLY A 25 -5.24 10.20 15.88
N LEU A 26 -4.83 10.53 14.66
CA LEU A 26 -4.13 9.64 13.73
C LEU A 26 -2.81 10.31 13.34
N PRO A 27 -1.66 9.86 13.87
CA PRO A 27 -0.35 10.44 13.58
C PRO A 27 0.20 10.00 12.21
N ALA A 28 -0.67 9.67 11.26
CA ALA A 28 -0.26 9.13 9.96
C ALA A 28 0.57 10.15 9.18
N GLU A 29 1.66 9.65 8.61
CA GLU A 29 2.66 10.41 7.88
C GLU A 29 3.01 9.70 6.57
N LEU A 30 3.40 10.47 5.56
CA LEU A 30 3.88 9.90 4.34
C LEU A 30 5.37 9.50 4.49
N GLY A 31 5.77 8.40 3.86
CA GLY A 31 7.17 7.97 3.74
C GLY A 31 7.53 7.43 2.36
N THR A 32 8.83 7.38 2.04
CA THR A 32 9.38 6.77 0.82
C THR A 32 10.04 5.46 1.20
N MET A 33 9.77 4.41 0.43
CA MET A 33 10.56 3.18 0.48
C MET A 33 11.95 3.43 -0.11
N THR A 34 13.00 3.14 0.63
CA THR A 34 14.39 3.14 0.14
C THR A 34 14.79 1.71 -0.22
N ALA A 35 16.06 1.52 -0.60
CA ALA A 35 16.61 0.16 -0.78
C ALA A 35 16.83 -0.57 0.56
N GLY A 36 16.94 0.16 1.68
CA GLY A 36 17.26 -0.39 2.99
C GLY A 36 16.10 -0.38 3.98
N GLY A 37 14.99 0.32 3.69
CA GLY A 37 13.92 0.49 4.67
C GLY A 37 12.86 1.52 4.29
N LEU A 38 12.20 2.06 5.31
CA LEU A 38 11.22 3.12 5.22
C LEU A 38 11.82 4.45 5.68
N LYS A 39 11.63 5.48 4.87
CA LYS A 39 12.02 6.85 5.20
C LYS A 39 10.79 7.74 5.35
N LEU A 40 10.41 8.05 6.59
CA LEU A 40 9.35 9.04 6.86
C LEU A 40 9.84 10.45 6.52
N ASP A 41 8.93 11.34 6.13
CA ASP A 41 9.26 12.69 5.65
C ASP A 41 9.76 13.63 6.76
N ARG A 42 9.20 13.49 7.97
CA ARG A 42 9.48 14.30 9.16
C ARG A 42 10.50 13.64 10.08
N PHE A 43 10.80 12.36 9.89
CA PHE A 43 11.82 11.65 10.65
C PHE A 43 13.16 11.63 9.89
N LYS A 44 14.28 11.91 10.57
CA LYS A 44 15.58 12.05 9.91
C LYS A 44 16.28 10.72 9.64
N HIS A 45 15.93 9.65 10.33
CA HIS A 45 16.56 8.35 10.13
C HIS A 45 15.69 7.44 9.25
N GLU A 46 16.33 6.42 8.69
CA GLU A 46 15.67 5.37 7.93
C GLU A 46 15.36 4.21 8.88
N ILE A 47 14.16 3.66 8.78
CA ILE A 47 13.66 2.57 9.61
C ILE A 47 13.79 1.30 8.78
N ALA A 48 14.76 0.45 9.12
CA ALA A 48 14.99 -0.81 8.40
C ALA A 48 13.89 -1.85 8.72
N ASP A 49 13.54 -1.98 10.00
CA ASP A 49 12.59 -2.97 10.52
C ASP A 49 11.18 -2.34 10.67
N TYR A 50 10.56 -2.01 9.55
CA TYR A 50 9.19 -1.47 9.54
C TYR A 50 8.14 -2.58 9.51
N TYR A 51 6.94 -2.29 10.00
CA TYR A 51 5.79 -3.17 9.90
C TYR A 51 4.95 -2.84 8.67
N VAL A 52 4.21 -3.82 8.14
CA VAL A 52 3.23 -3.63 7.07
C VAL A 52 1.89 -4.14 7.56
N ALA A 53 0.84 -3.33 7.41
CA ALA A 53 -0.51 -3.72 7.76
C ALA A 53 -0.99 -4.84 6.83
N ASP A 54 -1.46 -5.92 7.44
CA ASP A 54 -2.10 -7.04 6.77
C ASP A 54 -3.62 -6.86 6.84
N TRP A 55 -4.30 -7.11 5.72
CA TRP A 55 -5.73 -6.86 5.58
C TRP A 55 -6.42 -8.09 5.00
N MET A 56 -7.56 -8.44 5.59
CA MET A 56 -8.53 -9.36 5.00
C MET A 56 -9.61 -8.52 4.31
N ALA A 57 -9.80 -8.74 3.02
CA ALA A 57 -10.72 -7.95 2.21
C ALA A 57 -11.57 -8.83 1.30
N LYS A 58 -12.68 -8.26 0.83
CA LYS A 58 -13.52 -8.85 -0.21
C LYS A 58 -13.02 -8.41 -1.58
N LEU A 59 -12.60 -9.37 -2.41
CA LEU A 59 -12.16 -9.11 -3.78
C LEU A 59 -13.35 -9.19 -4.73
N HIS A 60 -13.59 -8.11 -5.47
CA HIS A 60 -14.58 -8.10 -6.55
C HIS A 60 -13.88 -8.34 -7.89
N LEU A 61 -14.24 -9.43 -8.57
CA LEU A 61 -13.77 -9.76 -9.91
C LEU A 61 -14.83 -9.31 -10.92
N PRO A 62 -14.52 -8.41 -11.86
CA PRO A 62 -15.46 -8.00 -12.90
C PRO A 62 -15.67 -9.14 -13.92
N ASN A 63 -16.55 -8.96 -14.89
CA ASN A 63 -16.60 -9.87 -16.04
C ASN A 63 -15.26 -9.81 -16.80
N PHE A 64 -14.58 -10.95 -16.96
CA PHE A 64 -13.35 -11.04 -17.74
C PHE A 64 -13.31 -12.33 -18.57
N ALA A 65 -12.46 -12.35 -19.59
CA ALA A 65 -12.23 -13.53 -20.41
C ALA A 65 -10.73 -13.88 -20.43
N LEU A 66 -10.41 -15.16 -20.25
CA LEU A 66 -9.06 -15.68 -20.39
C LEU A 66 -8.95 -16.49 -21.68
N THR A 67 -7.88 -16.26 -22.44
CA THR A 67 -7.52 -17.10 -23.58
C THR A 67 -6.38 -18.00 -23.19
N GLY A 68 -6.46 -19.28 -23.58
CA GLY A 68 -5.46 -20.25 -23.19
C GLY A 68 -5.50 -21.53 -24.02
N THR A 69 -4.45 -22.32 -23.88
CA THR A 69 -4.42 -23.68 -24.44
C THR A 69 -5.20 -24.59 -23.52
N VAL A 70 -6.20 -25.25 -24.07
CA VAL A 70 -7.05 -26.21 -23.38
C VAL A 70 -6.55 -27.60 -23.69
N SER A 71 -6.35 -28.39 -22.65
CA SER A 71 -6.08 -29.83 -22.75
C SER A 71 -6.84 -30.54 -21.64
N GLY A 72 -7.28 -31.78 -21.89
CA GLY A 72 -7.97 -32.61 -20.90
C GLY A 72 -9.49 -32.43 -20.78
N LEU A 73 -10.12 -31.56 -21.59
CA LEU A 73 -11.58 -31.54 -21.71
C LEU A 73 -12.03 -32.64 -22.69
N SER A 74 -13.21 -33.21 -22.44
CA SER A 74 -13.88 -34.08 -23.42
C SER A 74 -15.33 -33.68 -23.59
N SER A 75 -15.81 -33.71 -24.83
CA SER A 75 -17.21 -33.48 -25.16
C SER A 75 -17.75 -34.73 -25.85
N GLY A 76 -18.71 -35.41 -25.21
CA GLY A 76 -19.26 -36.67 -25.73
C GLY A 76 -18.21 -37.80 -25.90
N GLY A 77 -17.14 -37.79 -25.10
CA GLY A 77 -16.04 -38.76 -25.18
C GLY A 77 -14.95 -38.41 -26.20
N VAL A 78 -15.09 -37.32 -26.96
CA VAL A 78 -14.05 -36.81 -27.86
C VAL A 78 -13.19 -35.80 -27.11
N PRO A 79 -11.85 -35.93 -27.11
CA PRO A 79 -10.96 -34.97 -26.47
C PRO A 79 -11.03 -33.61 -27.20
N VAL A 80 -11.24 -32.55 -26.43
CA VAL A 80 -11.20 -31.17 -26.90
C VAL A 80 -9.84 -30.60 -26.49
N ALA A 81 -9.01 -30.29 -27.49
CA ALA A 81 -7.72 -29.64 -27.31
C ALA A 81 -7.56 -28.50 -28.32
N GLY A 82 -6.90 -27.41 -27.94
CA GLY A 82 -6.70 -26.24 -28.80
C GLY A 82 -6.74 -24.93 -28.01
N GLN A 83 -6.94 -23.81 -28.70
CA GLN A 83 -7.17 -22.53 -28.02
C GLN A 83 -8.64 -22.37 -27.63
N GLY A 84 -8.88 -22.01 -26.38
CA GLY A 84 -10.21 -21.72 -25.84
C GLY A 84 -10.25 -20.35 -25.17
N THR A 85 -11.44 -19.76 -25.18
CA THR A 85 -11.75 -18.54 -24.43
C THR A 85 -12.69 -18.92 -23.30
N PHE A 86 -12.30 -18.61 -22.07
CA PHE A 86 -13.09 -18.84 -20.86
C PHE A 86 -13.64 -17.51 -20.36
N ALA A 87 -14.96 -17.35 -20.43
CA ALA A 87 -15.64 -16.19 -19.88
C ALA A 87 -15.98 -16.43 -18.40
N PHE A 88 -15.60 -15.50 -17.54
CA PHE A 88 -15.92 -15.49 -16.13
C PHE A 88 -16.94 -14.38 -15.87
N THR A 89 -17.97 -14.71 -15.11
CA THR A 89 -18.96 -13.74 -14.65
C THR A 89 -18.48 -13.04 -13.38
N GLU A 90 -19.02 -11.86 -13.16
CA GLU A 90 -18.77 -11.06 -11.97
C GLU A 90 -18.99 -11.91 -10.71
N SER A 91 -17.99 -11.91 -9.83
CA SER A 91 -18.02 -12.69 -8.60
C SER A 91 -17.23 -12.01 -7.50
N GLY A 92 -17.66 -12.23 -6.26
CA GLY A 92 -16.97 -11.77 -5.06
C GLY A 92 -16.29 -12.93 -4.37
N VAL A 93 -15.01 -12.77 -4.02
CA VAL A 93 -14.28 -13.71 -3.15
C VAL A 93 -14.13 -13.06 -1.79
N GLU A 94 -14.62 -13.74 -0.76
CA GLU A 94 -14.52 -13.29 0.63
C GLU A 94 -13.19 -13.75 1.26
N ASP A 95 -12.78 -13.08 2.33
CA ASP A 95 -11.58 -13.41 3.12
C ASP A 95 -10.28 -13.53 2.30
N VAL A 96 -10.11 -12.64 1.31
CA VAL A 96 -8.87 -12.55 0.55
C VAL A 96 -7.83 -11.78 1.37
N ARG A 97 -6.69 -12.43 1.63
CA ARG A 97 -5.54 -11.80 2.24
C ARG A 97 -4.84 -10.87 1.25
N MET A 98 -4.63 -9.61 1.65
CA MET A 98 -3.93 -8.60 0.84
C MET A 98 -2.51 -8.39 1.37
N GLU A 99 -1.53 -8.98 0.69
CA GLU A 99 -0.12 -8.84 1.06
C GLU A 99 0.53 -7.64 0.36
N PHE A 100 0.54 -6.48 1.03
CA PHE A 100 1.15 -5.25 0.48
C PHE A 100 2.68 -5.32 0.42
N GLN A 101 3.32 -6.10 1.29
CA GLN A 101 4.78 -6.17 1.41
C GLN A 101 5.46 -6.56 0.09
N HIS A 102 4.90 -7.52 -0.65
CA HIS A 102 5.47 -8.00 -1.91
C HIS A 102 5.40 -6.95 -3.05
N GLY A 103 4.52 -5.96 -2.92
CA GLY A 103 4.31 -4.93 -3.94
C GLY A 103 5.14 -3.66 -3.74
N LEU A 104 5.75 -3.46 -2.56
CA LEU A 104 6.50 -2.26 -2.23
C LEU A 104 7.92 -2.32 -2.80
N LYS A 105 8.32 -1.27 -3.50
CA LYS A 105 9.65 -1.14 -4.14
C LYS A 105 10.33 0.16 -3.73
N PRO A 106 11.68 0.22 -3.77
CA PRO A 106 12.40 1.47 -3.58
C PRO A 106 11.87 2.57 -4.51
N GLY A 107 11.62 3.74 -3.95
CA GLY A 107 10.99 4.89 -4.62
C GLY A 107 9.48 4.99 -4.43
N ASP A 108 8.81 3.93 -3.95
CA ASP A 108 7.37 3.98 -3.69
C ASP A 108 7.04 4.93 -2.54
N ARG A 109 5.99 5.73 -2.73
CA ARG A 109 5.39 6.50 -1.64
C ARG A 109 4.40 5.66 -0.88
N VAL A 110 4.43 5.78 0.43
CA VAL A 110 3.57 5.05 1.35
C VAL A 110 2.98 5.98 2.40
N LEU A 111 1.83 5.58 2.94
CA LEU A 111 1.26 6.17 4.15
C LEU A 111 1.59 5.24 5.31
N ALA A 112 2.19 5.78 6.36
CA ALA A 112 2.64 5.02 7.52
C ALA A 112 2.26 5.72 8.82
N ILE A 113 2.07 4.94 9.88
CA ILE A 113 1.85 5.45 11.24
C ILE A 113 3.14 5.20 12.03
N PRO A 114 3.84 6.24 12.50
CA PRO A 114 4.93 6.07 13.44
C PRO A 114 4.38 5.54 14.77
N ILE A 115 5.04 4.52 15.31
CA ILE A 115 4.75 3.91 16.60
C ILE A 115 6.03 3.93 17.46
N ASP A 116 5.93 3.57 18.73
CA ASP A 116 7.06 3.50 19.66
C ASP A 116 7.94 4.78 19.64
N ASP A 117 7.28 5.93 19.78
CA ASP A 117 7.86 7.28 19.74
C ASP A 117 8.63 7.61 18.44
N GLY A 118 8.28 6.94 17.34
CA GLY A 118 8.85 7.16 16.01
C GLY A 118 10.11 6.34 15.73
N ASN A 119 10.46 5.39 16.60
CA ASN A 119 11.50 4.41 16.31
C ASN A 119 11.05 3.41 15.25
N ASP A 120 9.77 3.02 15.30
CA ASP A 120 9.15 2.07 14.39
C ASP A 120 7.99 2.74 13.63
N ALA A 121 7.55 2.08 12.57
CA ALA A 121 6.42 2.55 11.78
C ALA A 121 5.66 1.39 11.14
N VAL A 122 4.34 1.55 11.06
CA VAL A 122 3.44 0.61 10.37
C VAL A 122 3.00 1.23 9.04
N ILE A 123 3.39 0.63 7.93
CA ILE A 123 2.92 1.00 6.60
C ILE A 123 1.49 0.51 6.43
N LEU A 124 0.56 1.42 6.16
CA LEU A 124 -0.84 1.07 5.90
C LEU A 124 -1.06 0.72 4.44
N CYS A 125 -0.49 1.51 3.52
CA CYS A 125 -0.68 1.33 2.09
C CYS A 125 0.38 2.08 1.26
N LYS A 126 0.48 1.70 -0.01
CA LYS A 126 1.16 2.47 -1.06
C LYS A 126 0.25 3.60 -1.54
N VAL A 127 0.83 4.79 -1.70
CA VAL A 127 0.14 5.96 -2.26
C VAL A 127 0.39 5.99 -3.77
N VAL A 128 -0.70 5.99 -4.54
CA VAL A 128 -0.68 6.12 -6.00
C VAL A 128 -1.42 7.40 -6.41
N LYS A 129 -0.97 8.03 -7.50
CA LYS A 129 -1.58 9.24 -8.07
C LYS A 129 -2.29 8.91 -9.37
#